data_AF-A0A1X7BUN2-F1
#
_entry.id   AF-A0A1X7BUN2-F1
#
_cell.length_a   1.000
_cell.length_b   1.000
_cell.length_c   1.000
_cell.angle_alpha   90.00
_cell.angle_beta   90.00
_cell.angle_gamma   90.00
#
_symmetry.space_group_name_H-M   'P 1'
#
loop_
_entity.id
_entity.type
_entity.pdbx_description
1 polymer ?
#
loop_
_entity_poly.entity_id
_entity_poly.type
_entity_poly.pdbx_seq_one_letter_code
_entity_poly.pdbx_strand_id
1 'polypeptide(L)'
;MPAPENTFKSALASGKMLYGCWTGFADPYATEILATAGFDWLVIDGEHAPNDLRSIMAQLQVMDGKSSMPIVRLPMGEAWLIKQVLDVGAQTLLIPMVESAAEARDLVRAMRYPPEGIRGSGAALARASRFSDIPDYVATANDQMCLLVQVETVSGIAALEEIARVDGVDGVFIGPSDLAADMGHLGDSSRPEVQAAIEDALSAIRAAGKAPGILAVDHDTALTYRDWGAQFLAVGIDVVMLATAARSLRERWRDG
;
A
#
# COMPACT_ATOMS: atom_id res chain seq x y z
N MET A 1 23.54 14.39 5.05
CA MET A 1 22.60 13.43 5.68
C MET A 1 21.67 12.98 4.57
N PRO A 2 21.59 11.66 4.27
CA PRO A 2 20.77 11.16 3.19
C PRO A 2 19.27 11.27 3.51
N ALA A 3 18.43 11.05 2.50
CA ALA A 3 17.00 10.85 2.69
C ALA A 3 16.73 9.75 3.74
N PRO A 4 15.64 9.84 4.52
CA PRO A 4 15.31 8.85 5.53
C PRO A 4 15.21 7.45 4.93
N GLU A 5 15.75 6.44 5.61
CA GLU A 5 15.65 5.06 5.14
C GLU A 5 14.19 4.60 5.11
N ASN A 6 13.75 4.04 3.99
CA ASN A 6 12.45 3.39 3.90
C ASN A 6 12.55 1.95 4.44
N THR A 7 12.30 1.79 5.73
CA THR A 7 12.40 0.49 6.41
C THR A 7 11.41 -0.54 5.89
N PHE A 8 10.27 -0.13 5.32
CA PHE A 8 9.31 -1.05 4.69
C PHE A 8 9.91 -1.65 3.42
N LYS A 9 10.53 -0.82 2.58
CA LYS A 9 11.27 -1.28 1.40
C LYS A 9 12.39 -2.26 1.75
N SER A 10 13.21 -1.91 2.75
CA SER A 10 14.28 -2.80 3.24
C SER A 10 13.72 -4.13 3.76
N ALA A 11 12.59 -4.09 4.49
CA ALA A 11 11.92 -5.30 4.97
C ALA A 11 11.40 -6.17 3.82
N LEU A 12 10.79 -5.58 2.80
CA LEU A 12 10.35 -6.30 1.60
C LEU A 12 11.53 -6.98 0.89
N ALA A 13 12.62 -6.25 0.66
CA ALA A 13 13.82 -6.78 0.00
C ALA A 13 14.47 -7.94 0.77
N SER A 14 14.32 -7.99 2.10
CA SER A 14 14.82 -9.08 2.94
C SER A 14 13.90 -10.30 3.01
N GLY A 15 12.73 -10.28 2.35
CA GLY A 15 11.76 -11.37 2.40
C GLY A 15 10.99 -11.47 3.72
N LYS A 16 11.00 -10.43 4.56
CA LYS A 16 10.29 -10.43 5.85
C LYS A 16 8.78 -10.45 5.61
N MET A 17 8.07 -11.33 6.32
CA MET A 17 6.61 -11.32 6.41
C MET A 17 6.14 -10.12 7.24
N LEU A 18 5.19 -9.34 6.72
CA LEU A 18 4.69 -8.11 7.33
C LEU A 18 3.16 -8.12 7.41
N TYR A 19 2.62 -7.87 8.61
CA TYR A 19 1.18 -7.77 8.81
C TYR A 19 0.76 -6.30 8.96
N GLY A 20 -0.23 -5.90 8.18
CA GLY A 20 -0.70 -4.51 8.15
C GLY A 20 -2.17 -4.35 8.43
N CYS A 21 -2.58 -3.08 8.54
CA CYS A 21 -3.96 -2.68 8.70
C CYS A 21 -4.28 -1.49 7.80
N TRP A 22 -5.47 -1.50 7.19
CA TRP A 22 -6.03 -0.38 6.45
C TRP A 22 -6.49 0.72 7.42
N THR A 23 -6.18 1.98 7.09
CA THR A 23 -6.69 3.17 7.79
C THR A 23 -7.70 3.94 6.94
N GLY A 24 -8.97 3.79 7.32
CA GLY A 24 -10.13 4.35 6.63
C GLY A 24 -10.82 5.49 7.38
N PHE A 25 -10.43 5.82 8.62
CA PHE A 25 -11.03 6.95 9.35
C PHE A 25 -10.66 8.32 8.76
N ALA A 26 -9.59 8.41 7.97
CA ALA A 26 -9.03 9.66 7.46
C ALA A 26 -8.69 10.67 8.57
N ASP A 27 -8.35 10.18 9.77
CA ASP A 27 -8.16 10.97 10.97
C ASP A 27 -6.83 10.61 11.67
N PRO A 28 -6.01 11.61 12.06
CA PRO A 28 -4.72 11.36 12.70
C PRO A 28 -4.85 10.79 14.12
N TYR A 29 -5.90 11.10 14.87
CA TYR A 29 -6.07 10.57 16.22
C TYR A 29 -6.36 9.06 16.19
N ALA A 30 -7.26 8.64 15.31
CA ALA A 30 -7.54 7.22 15.09
C ALA A 30 -6.30 6.47 14.57
N THR A 31 -5.55 7.08 13.65
CA THR A 31 -4.31 6.50 13.11
C THR A 31 -3.22 6.37 14.17
N GLU A 32 -3.07 7.35 15.06
CA GLU A 32 -2.10 7.26 16.16
C GLU A 32 -2.44 6.10 17.10
N ILE A 33 -3.72 5.92 17.46
CA ILE A 33 -4.17 4.76 18.25
C ILE A 33 -3.74 3.47 17.56
N LEU A 34 -4.01 3.33 16.26
CA LEU A 34 -3.67 2.12 15.52
C LEU A 34 -2.16 1.91 15.41
N ALA A 35 -1.36 2.97 15.29
CA ALA A 35 0.10 2.89 15.30
C ALA A 35 0.67 2.40 16.64
N THR A 36 -0.09 2.49 17.74
CA THR A 36 0.30 1.86 19.03
C THR A 36 -0.02 0.37 19.10
N ALA A 37 -0.85 -0.16 18.19
CA ALA A 37 -1.27 -1.56 18.21
C ALA A 37 -0.17 -2.53 17.71
N GLY A 38 0.87 -2.02 17.04
CA GLY A 38 2.04 -2.81 16.67
C GLY A 38 1.95 -3.56 15.33
N PHE A 39 1.05 -3.14 14.42
CA PHE A 39 1.12 -3.59 13.02
C PHE A 39 2.46 -3.20 12.39
N ASP A 40 3.01 -4.03 11.51
CA ASP A 40 4.27 -3.71 10.80
C ASP A 40 4.06 -2.49 9.89
N TRP A 41 2.89 -2.36 9.25
CA TRP A 41 2.57 -1.26 8.35
C TRP A 41 1.10 -0.85 8.43
N LEU A 42 0.82 0.42 8.12
CA LEU A 42 -0.53 0.93 7.98
C LEU A 42 -0.68 1.58 6.60
N VAL A 43 -1.77 1.31 5.90
CA VAL A 43 -2.08 1.98 4.63
C VAL A 43 -3.14 3.05 4.83
N ILE A 44 -2.73 4.30 4.61
CA ILE A 44 -3.60 5.47 4.53
C ILE A 44 -4.31 5.43 3.21
N ASP A 45 -5.60 5.14 3.26
CA ASP A 45 -6.40 4.90 2.07
C ASP A 45 -6.90 6.21 1.46
N GLY A 46 -6.29 6.66 0.37
CA GLY A 46 -6.75 7.81 -0.41
C GLY A 46 -7.79 7.49 -1.47
N GLU A 47 -8.10 6.23 -1.71
CA GLU A 47 -8.98 5.79 -2.80
C GLU A 47 -10.43 5.61 -2.36
N HIS A 48 -10.64 4.85 -1.28
CA HIS A 48 -11.98 4.50 -0.80
C HIS A 48 -12.33 5.11 0.56
N ALA A 49 -11.37 5.74 1.24
CA ALA A 49 -11.64 6.54 2.42
C ALA A 49 -11.62 8.05 2.09
N PRO A 50 -12.24 8.91 2.90
CA PRO A 50 -12.36 10.34 2.60
C PRO A 50 -11.07 11.12 2.92
N ASN A 51 -9.92 10.60 2.47
CA ASN A 51 -8.63 11.22 2.65
C ASN A 51 -8.35 12.25 1.55
N ASP A 52 -7.84 13.41 1.95
CA ASP A 52 -7.22 14.38 1.07
C ASP A 52 -5.72 14.52 1.37
N LEU A 53 -5.01 15.37 0.63
CA LEU A 53 -3.58 15.56 0.83
C LEU A 53 -3.23 16.03 2.26
N ARG A 54 -4.10 16.81 2.91
CA ARG A 54 -3.86 17.34 4.25
C ARG A 54 -4.13 16.29 5.32
N SER A 55 -5.17 15.48 5.19
CA SER A 55 -5.45 14.37 6.12
C SER A 55 -4.38 13.29 5.99
N ILE A 56 -3.90 12.99 4.78
CA ILE A 56 -2.74 12.11 4.55
C ILE A 56 -1.51 12.65 5.27
N MET A 57 -1.18 13.94 5.06
CA MET A 57 -0.06 14.57 5.73
C MET A 57 -0.17 14.50 7.27
N ALA A 58 -1.35 14.75 7.82
CA ALA A 58 -1.58 14.69 9.27
C ALA A 58 -1.39 13.27 9.84
N GLN A 59 -1.84 12.24 9.12
CA GLN A 59 -1.63 10.84 9.50
C GLN A 59 -0.16 10.44 9.41
N LEU A 60 0.55 10.86 8.36
CA LEU A 60 2.00 10.67 8.25
C LEU A 60 2.79 11.35 9.39
N GLN A 61 2.29 12.46 9.94
CA GLN A 61 2.92 13.15 11.07
C GLN A 61 2.81 12.37 12.37
N VAL A 62 1.64 11.80 12.68
CA VAL A 62 1.46 11.03 13.93
C VAL A 62 2.13 9.65 13.89
N MET A 63 2.38 9.14 12.69
CA MET A 63 3.15 7.91 12.48
C MET A 63 4.67 8.13 12.52
N ASP A 64 5.15 9.38 12.45
CA ASP A 64 6.59 9.67 12.48
C ASP A 64 7.21 9.20 13.81
N GLY A 65 8.26 8.40 13.72
CA GLY A 65 8.92 7.78 14.88
C GLY A 65 8.17 6.61 15.53
N LYS A 66 7.03 6.16 14.98
CA LYS A 66 6.33 4.93 15.43
C LYS A 66 6.90 3.69 14.72
N SER A 67 6.60 2.50 15.25
CA SER A 67 7.06 1.23 14.66
C SER A 67 6.34 0.85 13.37
N SER A 68 5.09 1.27 13.21
CA SER A 68 4.29 0.97 12.02
C SER A 68 4.72 1.86 10.85
N MET A 69 5.08 1.23 9.75
CA MET A 69 5.58 1.90 8.55
C MET A 69 4.41 2.42 7.69
N PRO A 70 4.38 3.71 7.31
CA PRO A 70 3.27 4.27 6.54
C PRO A 70 3.34 3.89 5.06
N ILE A 71 2.20 3.51 4.52
CA ILE A 71 1.92 3.36 3.09
C ILE A 71 0.78 4.32 2.75
N VAL A 72 0.83 4.95 1.57
CA VAL A 72 -0.30 5.75 1.08
C VAL A 72 -0.85 5.10 -0.17
N ARG A 73 -2.14 4.74 -0.15
CA ARG A 73 -2.86 4.35 -1.36
C ARG A 73 -3.43 5.59 -2.04
N LEU A 74 -3.18 5.76 -3.34
CA LEU A 74 -3.75 6.87 -4.11
C LEU A 74 -5.05 6.44 -4.80
N PRO A 75 -5.98 7.37 -5.11
CA PRO A 75 -7.14 7.06 -5.94
C PRO A 75 -6.79 6.57 -7.35
N MET A 76 -5.66 7.03 -7.90
CA MET A 76 -5.18 6.67 -9.23
C MET A 76 -3.70 7.05 -9.38
N GLY A 77 -3.01 6.40 -10.32
CA GLY A 77 -1.60 6.58 -10.66
C GLY A 77 -1.24 7.89 -11.38
N GLU A 78 -1.69 9.04 -10.89
CA GLU A 78 -1.47 10.33 -11.55
C GLU A 78 -0.15 11.00 -11.11
N ALA A 79 0.73 11.33 -12.06
CA ALA A 79 2.07 11.86 -11.76
C ALA A 79 2.04 13.16 -10.91
N TRP A 80 1.03 14.01 -11.10
CA TRP A 80 0.90 15.24 -10.31
C TRP A 80 0.51 14.96 -8.85
N LEU A 81 -0.31 13.93 -8.62
CA LEU A 81 -0.75 13.54 -7.28
C LEU A 81 0.35 12.76 -6.56
N ILE A 82 1.02 11.83 -7.26
CA ILE A 82 2.22 11.15 -6.77
C ILE A 82 3.23 12.18 -6.27
N LYS A 83 3.57 13.18 -7.09
CA LYS A 83 4.47 14.28 -6.69
C LYS A 83 4.03 14.95 -5.37
N GLN A 84 2.76 15.33 -5.25
CA GLN A 84 2.26 15.99 -4.04
C GLN A 84 2.34 15.10 -2.79
N VAL A 85 2.00 13.82 -2.93
CA VAL A 85 2.00 12.87 -1.82
C VAL A 85 3.43 12.53 -1.37
N LEU A 86 4.37 12.42 -2.32
CA LEU A 86 5.78 12.28 -1.98
C LEU A 86 6.32 13.53 -1.29
N ASP A 87 5.86 14.74 -1.65
CA ASP A 87 6.31 15.99 -1.03
C ASP A 87 5.79 16.18 0.41
N VAL A 88 4.65 15.59 0.77
CA VAL A 88 4.20 15.51 2.18
C VAL A 88 4.92 14.42 2.99
N GLY A 89 5.80 13.65 2.35
CA GLY A 89 6.75 12.74 2.99
C GLY A 89 6.36 11.26 2.95
N ALA A 90 5.42 10.85 2.09
CA ALA A 90 5.24 9.43 1.82
C ALA A 90 6.46 8.88 1.07
N GLN A 91 6.92 7.68 1.45
CA GLN A 91 8.01 6.97 0.77
C GLN A 91 7.54 5.68 0.11
N THR A 92 6.41 5.13 0.55
CA THR A 92 5.80 3.93 0.00
C THR A 92 4.40 4.26 -0.52
N LEU A 93 4.16 3.98 -1.81
CA LEU A 93 2.87 4.17 -2.44
C LEU A 93 2.28 2.83 -2.85
N LEU A 94 0.95 2.70 -2.70
CA LEU A 94 0.14 1.65 -3.30
C LEU A 94 -0.72 2.30 -4.38
N ILE A 95 -0.61 1.83 -5.63
CA ILE A 95 -1.33 2.42 -6.76
C ILE A 95 -2.35 1.40 -7.30
N PRO A 96 -3.66 1.72 -7.29
CA PRO A 96 -4.73 0.84 -7.75
C PRO A 96 -4.70 0.64 -9.27
N MET A 97 -5.44 -0.36 -9.76
CA MET A 97 -5.83 -0.52 -11.17
C MET A 97 -4.65 -0.50 -12.17
N VAL A 98 -3.53 -1.16 -11.86
CA VAL A 98 -2.38 -1.26 -12.79
C VAL A 98 -2.57 -2.47 -13.70
N GLU A 99 -2.66 -2.23 -15.00
CA GLU A 99 -3.04 -3.24 -15.99
C GLU A 99 -1.93 -3.54 -17.01
N SER A 100 -0.85 -2.76 -17.02
CA SER A 100 0.25 -2.96 -17.97
C SER A 100 1.63 -2.62 -17.41
N ALA A 101 2.66 -3.25 -17.98
CA ALA A 101 4.04 -2.93 -17.65
C ALA A 101 4.44 -1.50 -18.08
N ALA A 102 3.72 -0.90 -19.05
CA ALA A 102 3.94 0.48 -19.45
C ALA A 102 3.48 1.45 -18.36
N GLU A 103 2.26 1.25 -17.83
CA GLU A 103 1.76 2.02 -16.68
C GLU A 103 2.70 1.88 -15.48
N ALA A 104 3.11 0.66 -15.13
CA ALA A 104 4.04 0.44 -14.01
C ALA A 104 5.36 1.20 -14.20
N ARG A 105 5.92 1.25 -15.42
CA ARG A 105 7.12 2.06 -15.73
C ARG A 105 6.87 3.55 -15.56
N ASP A 106 5.71 4.05 -15.96
CA ASP A 106 5.35 5.45 -15.81
C ASP A 106 5.19 5.85 -14.34
N LEU A 107 4.65 4.95 -13.50
CA LEU A 107 4.58 5.13 -12.04
C LEU A 107 5.97 5.21 -11.40
N VAL A 108 6.88 4.29 -11.76
CA VAL A 108 8.28 4.33 -11.28
C VAL A 108 8.93 5.67 -11.64
N ARG A 109 8.76 6.11 -12.89
CA ARG A 109 9.28 7.40 -13.35
C ARG A 109 8.66 8.57 -12.60
N ALA A 110 7.38 8.53 -12.26
CA ALA A 110 6.71 9.58 -11.50
C ALA A 110 7.25 9.72 -10.06
N MET A 111 7.80 8.66 -9.48
CA MET A 111 8.35 8.67 -8.12
C MET A 111 9.83 9.12 -8.05
N ARG A 112 10.58 9.04 -9.16
CA ARG A 112 12.03 9.33 -9.20
C ARG A 112 12.35 10.71 -9.77
N TYR A 113 13.36 11.36 -9.21
CA TYR A 113 13.94 12.58 -9.78
C TYR A 113 14.72 12.29 -11.08
N PRO A 114 14.90 13.28 -11.98
CA PRO A 114 15.76 13.16 -13.15
C PRO A 114 17.22 12.79 -12.79
N PRO A 115 17.93 12.01 -13.63
CA PRO A 115 17.52 11.52 -14.96
C PRO A 115 16.68 10.24 -14.94
N GLU A 116 16.50 9.61 -13.78
CA GLU A 116 15.81 8.31 -13.67
C GLU A 116 14.28 8.41 -13.85
N GLY A 117 13.72 9.58 -13.55
CA GLY A 117 12.28 9.81 -13.64
C GLY A 117 11.91 11.25 -14.01
N ILE A 118 10.68 11.61 -13.66
CA ILE A 118 10.03 12.88 -14.01
C ILE A 118 9.52 13.64 -12.78
N ARG A 119 9.84 13.19 -11.56
CA ARG A 119 9.45 13.90 -10.33
C ARG A 119 10.01 15.32 -10.35
N GLY A 120 9.13 16.32 -10.22
CA GLY A 120 9.52 17.72 -10.19
C GLY A 120 10.31 18.06 -8.92
N SER A 121 11.37 18.84 -9.04
CA SER A 121 12.18 19.29 -7.89
C SER A 121 11.46 20.41 -7.12
N GLY A 122 10.82 20.03 -6.01
CA GLY A 122 10.21 20.94 -5.02
C GLY A 122 10.70 20.69 -3.60
N ALA A 123 11.74 19.86 -3.43
CA ALA A 123 12.14 19.32 -2.14
C ALA A 123 12.42 20.39 -1.09
N ALA A 124 12.96 21.56 -1.45
CA ALA A 124 13.39 22.59 -0.50
C ALA A 124 12.27 23.08 0.46
N LEU A 125 11.04 23.18 -0.04
CA LEU A 125 9.88 23.59 0.77
C LEU A 125 9.06 22.41 1.30
N ALA A 126 9.36 21.20 0.84
CA ALA A 126 8.56 20.02 1.09
C ALA A 126 8.86 19.41 2.47
N ARG A 127 7.84 18.80 3.09
CA ARG A 127 8.03 18.04 4.34
C ARG A 127 9.01 16.88 4.13
N ALA A 128 9.03 16.30 2.93
CA ALA A 128 9.88 15.16 2.59
C ALA A 128 11.38 15.39 2.87
N SER A 129 11.89 16.60 2.65
CA SER A 129 13.28 16.99 2.97
C SER A 129 13.44 17.63 4.36
N ARG A 130 12.37 17.62 5.17
CA ARG A 130 12.23 18.39 6.40
C ARG A 130 12.49 19.88 6.18
N PHE A 131 11.89 20.45 5.13
CA PHE A 131 12.02 21.87 4.79
C PHE A 131 13.49 22.30 4.58
N SER A 132 14.24 21.53 3.78
CA SER A 132 15.68 21.69 3.51
C SER A 132 16.65 21.33 4.64
N ASP A 133 16.18 20.71 5.73
CA ASP A 133 17.07 20.20 6.80
C ASP A 133 17.84 18.93 6.39
N ILE A 134 17.46 18.28 5.29
CA ILE A 134 18.17 17.13 4.69
C ILE A 134 18.88 17.59 3.40
N PRO A 135 20.18 17.94 3.45
CA PRO A 135 20.87 18.54 2.30
C PRO A 135 20.99 17.62 1.08
N ASP A 136 21.14 16.31 1.32
CA ASP A 136 21.38 15.33 0.25
C ASP A 136 20.08 14.67 -0.24
N TYR A 137 18.91 15.21 0.13
CA TYR A 137 17.62 14.55 -0.12
C TYR A 137 17.41 14.22 -1.60
N VAL A 138 17.53 15.19 -2.51
CA VAL A 138 17.26 14.95 -3.95
C VAL A 138 18.20 13.90 -4.54
N ALA A 139 19.45 13.87 -4.08
CA ALA A 139 20.46 12.93 -4.58
C ALA A 139 20.28 11.50 -4.05
N THR A 140 19.53 11.30 -2.98
CA THR A 140 19.42 10.01 -2.27
C THR A 140 17.98 9.50 -2.15
N ALA A 141 16.97 10.34 -2.43
CA ALA A 141 15.57 9.99 -2.25
C ALA A 141 15.08 8.89 -3.21
N ASN A 142 15.61 8.82 -4.43
CA ASN A 142 15.22 7.80 -5.43
C ASN A 142 15.34 6.39 -4.86
N ASP A 143 16.43 6.11 -4.13
CA ASP A 143 16.71 4.80 -3.53
C ASP A 143 15.70 4.43 -2.44
N GLN A 144 15.04 5.42 -1.83
CA GLN A 144 14.12 5.24 -0.71
C GLN A 144 12.64 5.20 -1.14
N MET A 145 12.35 5.40 -2.42
CA MET A 145 10.99 5.26 -2.93
C MET A 145 10.63 3.78 -3.08
N CYS A 146 9.47 3.40 -2.57
CA CYS A 146 8.90 2.05 -2.66
C CYS A 146 7.57 2.09 -3.43
N LEU A 147 7.49 1.39 -4.55
CA LEU A 147 6.27 1.29 -5.36
C LEU A 147 5.64 -0.09 -5.19
N LEU A 148 4.40 -0.08 -4.70
CA LEU A 148 3.48 -1.21 -4.73
C LEU A 148 2.44 -0.94 -5.82
N VAL A 149 2.30 -1.87 -6.75
CA VAL A 149 1.25 -1.80 -7.78
C VAL A 149 0.14 -2.78 -7.45
N GLN A 150 -1.10 -2.35 -7.56
CA GLN A 150 -2.26 -3.20 -7.31
C GLN A 150 -2.74 -3.77 -8.64
N VAL A 151 -2.81 -5.10 -8.71
CA VAL A 151 -3.33 -5.84 -9.85
C VAL A 151 -4.64 -6.49 -9.41
N GLU A 152 -5.73 -6.06 -10.01
CA GLU A 152 -7.08 -6.38 -9.53
C GLU A 152 -8.12 -6.50 -10.64
N THR A 153 -7.65 -6.68 -11.88
CA THR A 153 -8.48 -6.92 -13.06
C THR A 153 -7.95 -8.12 -13.81
N VAL A 154 -8.78 -8.76 -14.64
CA VAL A 154 -8.40 -9.88 -15.51
C VAL A 154 -7.30 -9.47 -16.48
N SER A 155 -7.35 -8.24 -17.01
CA SER A 155 -6.31 -7.61 -17.81
C SER A 155 -4.98 -7.51 -17.06
N GLY A 156 -5.01 -6.98 -15.82
CA GLY A 156 -3.82 -6.88 -14.99
C GLY A 156 -3.23 -8.25 -14.62
N ILE A 157 -4.07 -9.25 -14.33
CA ILE A 157 -3.61 -10.63 -14.07
C ILE A 157 -2.94 -11.22 -15.30
N ALA A 158 -3.48 -11.00 -16.50
CA ALA A 158 -2.86 -11.46 -17.75
C ALA A 158 -1.50 -10.80 -18.02
N ALA A 159 -1.29 -9.56 -17.56
CA ALA A 159 -0.03 -8.81 -17.70
C ALA A 159 0.91 -8.94 -16.48
N LEU A 160 0.54 -9.73 -15.47
CA LEU A 160 1.17 -9.74 -14.14
C LEU A 160 2.68 -9.97 -14.17
N GLU A 161 3.14 -10.94 -14.96
CA GLU A 161 4.59 -11.22 -15.06
C GLU A 161 5.37 -10.04 -15.65
N GLU A 162 4.81 -9.35 -16.63
CA GLU A 162 5.45 -8.20 -17.25
C GLU A 162 5.49 -7.00 -16.30
N ILE A 163 4.39 -6.77 -15.57
CA ILE A 163 4.28 -5.74 -14.52
C ILE A 163 5.32 -6.01 -13.42
N ALA A 164 5.36 -7.24 -12.90
CA ALA A 164 6.26 -7.61 -11.80
C ALA A 164 7.74 -7.54 -12.21
N ARG A 165 8.09 -7.68 -13.49
CA ARG A 165 9.48 -7.55 -13.96
C ARG A 165 9.93 -6.11 -14.18
N VAL A 166 9.06 -5.12 -14.04
CA VAL A 166 9.45 -3.71 -14.18
C VAL A 166 10.44 -3.32 -13.08
N ASP A 167 11.59 -2.77 -13.48
CA ASP A 167 12.55 -2.21 -12.53
C ASP A 167 11.94 -1.03 -11.78
N GLY A 168 12.06 -1.03 -10.45
CA GLY A 168 11.44 -0.06 -9.57
C GLY A 168 10.04 -0.41 -9.05
N VAL A 169 9.41 -1.50 -9.52
CA VAL A 169 8.30 -2.12 -8.79
C VAL A 169 8.90 -2.96 -7.66
N ASP A 170 8.51 -2.70 -6.42
CA ASP A 170 9.04 -3.38 -5.23
C ASP A 170 8.11 -4.52 -4.77
N GLY A 171 6.80 -4.37 -5.01
CA GLY A 171 5.80 -5.39 -4.72
C GLY A 171 4.56 -5.24 -5.58
N VAL A 172 3.80 -6.33 -5.67
CA VAL A 172 2.50 -6.36 -6.34
C VAL A 172 1.44 -6.80 -5.34
N PHE A 173 0.36 -6.03 -5.25
CA PHE A 173 -0.76 -6.29 -4.36
C PHE A 173 -1.95 -6.81 -5.16
N ILE A 174 -2.57 -7.91 -4.72
CA ILE A 174 -3.79 -8.41 -5.34
C ILE A 174 -4.99 -7.88 -4.55
N GLY A 175 -5.91 -7.18 -5.22
CA GLY A 175 -7.18 -6.72 -4.65
C GLY A 175 -8.26 -7.77 -4.83
N PRO A 176 -8.63 -8.58 -3.81
CA PRO A 176 -9.48 -9.75 -4.03
C PRO A 176 -10.92 -9.37 -4.37
N SER A 177 -11.42 -8.27 -3.81
CA SER A 177 -12.79 -7.79 -4.04
C SER A 177 -12.98 -7.31 -5.48
N ASP A 178 -12.06 -6.50 -5.97
CA ASP A 178 -12.11 -5.92 -7.31
C ASP A 178 -11.81 -6.98 -8.39
N LEU A 179 -10.85 -7.88 -8.13
CA LEU A 179 -10.60 -9.02 -9.02
C LEU A 179 -11.83 -9.93 -9.12
N ALA A 180 -12.48 -10.24 -8.00
CA ALA A 180 -13.72 -11.01 -8.02
C ALA A 180 -14.80 -10.29 -8.82
N ALA A 181 -14.96 -8.98 -8.64
CA ALA A 181 -15.93 -8.18 -9.39
C ALA A 181 -15.68 -8.23 -10.90
N ASP A 182 -14.44 -8.04 -11.34
CA ASP A 182 -14.05 -8.05 -12.76
C ASP A 182 -14.20 -9.45 -13.38
N MET A 183 -14.00 -10.51 -12.59
CA MET A 183 -14.29 -11.90 -12.98
C MET A 183 -15.79 -12.24 -13.01
N GLY A 184 -16.67 -11.32 -12.64
CA GLY A 184 -18.13 -11.51 -12.63
C GLY A 184 -18.71 -12.03 -11.32
N HIS A 185 -17.95 -11.95 -10.23
CA HIS A 185 -18.28 -12.42 -8.87
C HIS A 185 -18.28 -11.28 -7.85
N LEU A 186 -19.08 -10.23 -8.12
CA LEU A 186 -19.14 -9.03 -7.30
C LEU A 186 -19.36 -9.35 -5.80
N GLY A 187 -18.37 -8.99 -4.96
CA GLY A 187 -18.43 -9.13 -3.52
C GLY A 187 -18.17 -10.54 -2.98
N ASP A 188 -17.81 -11.50 -3.84
CA ASP A 188 -17.49 -12.88 -3.45
C ASP A 188 -16.13 -13.31 -4.02
N SER A 189 -15.06 -13.05 -3.27
CA SER A 189 -13.71 -13.52 -3.62
C SER A 189 -13.46 -14.96 -3.21
N SER A 190 -14.41 -15.64 -2.55
CA SER A 190 -14.27 -17.04 -2.10
C SER A 190 -14.50 -18.05 -3.23
N ARG A 191 -14.91 -17.58 -4.41
CA ARG A 191 -15.14 -18.39 -5.60
C ARG A 191 -13.87 -19.17 -5.99
N PRO A 192 -13.96 -20.48 -6.28
CA PRO A 192 -12.79 -21.30 -6.60
C PRO A 192 -11.92 -20.73 -7.72
N GLU A 193 -12.54 -20.18 -8.76
CA GLU A 193 -11.90 -19.54 -9.90
C GLU A 193 -11.12 -18.28 -9.51
N VAL A 194 -11.65 -17.48 -8.58
CA VAL A 194 -10.97 -16.29 -8.04
C VAL A 194 -9.82 -16.70 -7.12
N GLN A 195 -10.03 -17.68 -6.25
CA GLN A 195 -9.01 -18.22 -5.35
C GLN A 195 -7.82 -18.81 -6.11
N ALA A 196 -8.07 -19.57 -7.18
CA ALA A 196 -7.03 -20.09 -8.06
C ALA A 196 -6.22 -18.95 -8.72
N ALA A 197 -6.89 -17.91 -9.23
CA ALA A 197 -6.22 -16.75 -9.80
C ALA A 197 -5.35 -16.01 -8.77
N ILE A 198 -5.82 -15.90 -7.51
CA ILE A 198 -5.05 -15.32 -6.41
C ILE A 198 -3.81 -16.16 -6.07
N GLU A 199 -3.96 -17.48 -5.91
CA GLU A 199 -2.85 -18.39 -5.60
C GLU A 199 -1.77 -18.33 -6.69
N ASP A 200 -2.18 -18.43 -7.96
CA ASP A 200 -1.29 -18.34 -9.11
C ASP A 200 -0.58 -16.97 -9.16
N ALA A 201 -1.32 -15.88 -8.91
CA ALA A 201 -0.76 -14.54 -8.90
C ALA A 201 0.29 -14.34 -7.80
N LEU A 202 -0.01 -14.73 -6.56
CA LEU A 202 0.94 -14.64 -5.43
C LEU A 202 2.22 -15.43 -5.72
N SER A 203 2.08 -16.63 -6.31
CA SER A 203 3.21 -17.45 -6.73
C SER A 203 4.05 -16.79 -7.83
N ALA A 204 3.40 -16.23 -8.86
CA ALA A 204 4.06 -15.57 -9.98
C ALA A 204 4.83 -14.31 -9.55
N ILE A 205 4.25 -13.50 -8.66
CA ILE A 205 4.90 -12.30 -8.11
C ILE A 205 6.19 -12.68 -7.36
N ARG A 206 6.10 -13.71 -6.50
CA ARG A 206 7.27 -14.22 -5.77
C ARG A 206 8.32 -14.77 -6.72
N ALA A 207 7.92 -15.51 -7.76
CA ALA A 207 8.83 -16.06 -8.75
C ALA A 207 9.56 -14.97 -9.57
N ALA A 208 8.94 -13.80 -9.74
CA ALA A 208 9.57 -12.61 -10.32
C ALA A 208 10.52 -11.86 -9.36
N GLY A 209 10.69 -12.34 -8.12
CA GLY A 209 11.53 -11.73 -7.10
C GLY A 209 10.93 -10.46 -6.49
N LYS A 210 9.62 -10.28 -6.58
CA LYS A 210 8.88 -9.15 -5.99
C LYS A 210 8.08 -9.62 -4.78
N ALA A 211 7.77 -8.68 -3.88
CA ALA A 211 6.93 -8.99 -2.73
C ALA A 211 5.47 -9.16 -3.18
N PRO A 212 4.79 -10.28 -2.86
CA PRO A 212 3.35 -10.42 -3.06
C PRO A 212 2.58 -9.85 -1.86
N GLY A 213 1.53 -9.08 -2.10
CA GLY A 213 0.66 -8.54 -1.05
C GLY A 213 -0.80 -8.76 -1.36
N ILE A 214 -1.62 -8.75 -0.31
CA ILE A 214 -3.07 -8.98 -0.40
C ILE A 214 -3.77 -8.52 0.88
N LEU A 215 -5.10 -8.39 0.85
CA LEU A 215 -5.96 -8.08 1.99
C LEU A 215 -6.85 -9.29 2.32
N ALA A 216 -6.86 -9.71 3.59
CA ALA A 216 -7.82 -10.67 4.14
C ALA A 216 -8.12 -10.35 5.59
N VAL A 217 -9.37 -9.99 5.91
CA VAL A 217 -9.80 -9.70 7.29
C VAL A 217 -10.30 -10.93 8.05
N ASP A 218 -10.60 -12.01 7.33
CA ASP A 218 -10.88 -13.31 7.93
C ASP A 218 -9.57 -14.06 8.24
N HIS A 219 -9.49 -14.69 9.42
CA HIS A 219 -8.25 -15.27 9.91
C HIS A 219 -7.80 -16.48 9.07
N ASP A 220 -8.72 -17.40 8.75
CA ASP A 220 -8.38 -18.62 8.02
C ASP A 220 -8.00 -18.30 6.57
N THR A 221 -8.69 -17.33 5.96
CA THR A 221 -8.34 -16.78 4.65
C THR A 221 -6.95 -16.13 4.67
N ALA A 222 -6.64 -15.34 5.69
CA ALA A 222 -5.32 -14.71 5.86
C ALA A 222 -4.19 -15.75 6.01
N LEU A 223 -4.42 -16.83 6.77
CA LEU A 223 -3.47 -17.94 6.89
C LEU A 223 -3.27 -18.65 5.54
N THR A 224 -4.34 -18.85 4.77
CA THR A 224 -4.27 -19.45 3.43
C THR A 224 -3.39 -18.60 2.51
N TYR A 225 -3.62 -17.29 2.44
CA TYR A 225 -2.81 -16.39 1.60
C TYR A 225 -1.35 -16.32 2.05
N ARG A 226 -1.10 -16.35 3.36
CA ARG A 226 0.28 -16.46 3.89
C ARG A 226 0.94 -17.76 3.41
N ASP A 227 0.23 -18.88 3.46
CA ASP A 227 0.78 -20.19 3.08
C ASP A 227 0.99 -20.30 1.56
N TRP A 228 0.21 -19.58 0.75
CA TRP A 228 0.47 -19.35 -0.68
C TRP A 228 1.64 -18.40 -0.97
N GLY A 229 2.15 -17.75 0.08
CA GLY A 229 3.37 -16.96 0.08
C GLY A 229 3.17 -15.46 -0.15
N ALA A 230 2.01 -14.92 0.26
CA ALA A 230 1.90 -13.50 0.54
C ALA A 230 2.98 -13.07 1.54
N GLN A 231 3.58 -11.91 1.31
CA GLN A 231 4.66 -11.35 2.13
C GLN A 231 4.23 -10.10 2.88
N PHE A 232 3.36 -9.26 2.32
CA PHE A 232 2.77 -8.13 3.05
C PHE A 232 1.24 -8.21 3.01
N LEU A 233 0.67 -8.66 4.13
CA LEU A 233 -0.73 -9.04 4.25
C LEU A 233 -1.45 -8.04 5.14
N ALA A 234 -2.46 -7.37 4.60
CA ALA A 234 -3.37 -6.60 5.45
C ALA A 234 -4.39 -7.55 6.08
N VAL A 235 -4.49 -7.48 7.40
CA VAL A 235 -5.34 -8.37 8.22
C VAL A 235 -6.46 -7.63 8.95
N GLY A 236 -6.55 -6.31 8.75
CA GLY A 236 -7.51 -5.47 9.43
C GLY A 236 -7.87 -4.24 8.62
N ILE A 237 -9.05 -3.69 8.92
CA ILE A 237 -9.53 -2.40 8.45
C ILE A 237 -10.11 -1.70 9.68
N ASP A 238 -9.53 -0.59 10.09
CA ASP A 238 -9.86 0.13 11.32
C ASP A 238 -11.36 0.44 11.49
N VAL A 239 -12.00 0.96 10.45
CA VAL A 239 -13.42 1.32 10.43
C VAL A 239 -14.32 0.09 10.59
N VAL A 240 -13.93 -1.04 10.02
CA VAL A 240 -14.66 -2.32 10.13
C VAL A 240 -14.51 -2.89 11.53
N MET A 241 -13.31 -2.85 12.09
CA MET A 241 -13.05 -3.30 13.46
C MET A 241 -13.88 -2.51 14.47
N LEU A 242 -13.88 -1.17 14.38
CA LEU A 242 -14.69 -0.33 15.29
C LEU A 242 -16.18 -0.57 15.09
N ALA A 243 -16.66 -0.61 13.83
CA ALA A 243 -18.08 -0.82 13.55
C ALA A 243 -18.56 -2.17 14.10
N THR A 244 -17.75 -3.21 13.95
CA THR A 244 -18.04 -4.56 14.48
C THR A 244 -18.08 -4.53 16.00
N ALA A 245 -17.03 -4.04 16.66
CA ALA A 245 -16.96 -3.97 18.12
C ALA A 245 -18.12 -3.15 18.73
N ALA A 246 -18.48 -2.03 18.11
CA ALA A 246 -19.60 -1.19 18.57
C ALA A 246 -20.95 -1.90 18.43
N ARG A 247 -21.20 -2.59 17.30
CA ARG A 247 -22.44 -3.35 17.07
C ARG A 247 -22.56 -4.53 18.04
N SER A 248 -21.48 -5.29 18.22
CA SER A 248 -21.44 -6.41 19.17
C SER A 248 -21.61 -5.94 20.62
N LEU A 249 -21.02 -4.79 20.99
CA LEU A 249 -21.25 -4.20 22.30
C LEU A 249 -22.74 -3.87 22.50
N ARG A 250 -23.36 -3.20 21.52
CA ARG A 250 -24.80 -2.86 21.58
C ARG A 250 -25.67 -4.11 21.75
N GLU A 251 -25.42 -5.18 21.00
CA GLU A 251 -26.19 -6.43 21.09
C GLU A 251 -26.19 -7.02 22.50
N ARG A 252 -25.02 -7.06 23.16
CA ARG A 252 -24.91 -7.52 24.55
C ARG A 252 -25.78 -6.76 25.55
N TRP A 253 -26.17 -5.52 25.24
CA TRP A 253 -27.01 -4.68 26.11
C TRP A 253 -28.47 -4.54 25.62
N ARG A 254 -28.82 -5.13 24.47
CA ARG A 254 -30.21 -5.15 23.96
C ARG A 254 -30.91 -6.48 24.20
N ASP A 255 -30.16 -7.56 24.46
CA ASP A 255 -30.70 -8.87 24.87
C ASP A 255 -30.98 -8.95 26.39
N GLY A 256 -31.38 -7.83 27.00
CA GLY A 256 -31.80 -7.71 28.40
C GLY A 256 -33.25 -7.24 28.53
#